data_AF-A0ABD1AKE0-F1
#
_entry.id   AF-A0ABD1AKE0-F1
#
_cell.length_a   1.000
_cell.length_b   1.000
_cell.length_c   1.000
_cell.angle_alpha   90.00
_cell.angle_beta   90.00
_cell.angle_gamma   90.00
#
_symmetry.space_group_name_H-M   'P 1'
#
loop_
_entity.id
_entity.type
_entity.pdbx_description
1 polymer ?
#
loop_
_entity_poly.entity_id
_entity_poly.type
_entity_poly.pdbx_seq_one_letter_code
_entity_poly.pdbx_strand_id
1 'polypeptide(L)'
;MFRPLSMASIIRRPLNLTAAVRFRLALLFPFSGNSESANSDAARSSELIRVPSLVEGCDYKHWLVLMKPPKGYPPRNDIVQGFVKTLAMALGSEEEAKKSIYSVSTKYYYAFGCRVHEPLTYKIRSLPDVKWVLPDSFTVDGDNRYGGEPFIDGEVVPYDEKYHADWLRDQTDDDAKKRVVKKKPRRKRNKKFI
;
A
#
# COMPACT_ATOMS: atom_id res chain seq x y z
N MET A 1 -19.82 25.55 -30.78
CA MET A 1 -20.44 24.40 -30.08
C MET A 1 -19.32 23.52 -29.52
N PHE A 2 -19.04 23.63 -28.23
CA PHE A 2 -17.98 22.87 -27.54
C PHE A 2 -18.57 21.62 -26.90
N ARG A 3 -18.04 20.45 -27.25
CA ARG A 3 -18.29 19.18 -26.53
C ARG A 3 -17.25 19.04 -25.42
N PRO A 4 -17.62 18.67 -24.18
CA PRO A 4 -16.63 18.39 -23.15
C PRO A 4 -16.05 16.98 -23.36
N LEU A 5 -14.71 16.90 -23.40
CA LEU A 5 -13.96 15.65 -23.32
C LEU A 5 -14.08 15.10 -21.89
N SER A 6 -14.64 13.90 -21.78
CA SER A 6 -14.64 13.10 -20.56
C SER A 6 -13.19 12.72 -20.20
N MET A 7 -12.66 13.31 -19.12
CA MET A 7 -11.38 12.93 -18.54
C MET A 7 -11.57 11.66 -17.69
N ALA A 8 -11.54 10.51 -18.35
CA ALA A 8 -11.33 9.25 -17.67
C ALA A 8 -9.90 9.24 -17.11
N SER A 9 -9.77 9.57 -15.81
CA SER A 9 -8.52 9.44 -15.08
C SER A 9 -8.00 8.01 -15.22
N ILE A 10 -6.89 7.87 -15.96
CA ILE A 10 -6.20 6.61 -16.20
C ILE A 10 -5.65 6.13 -14.84
N ILE A 11 -6.41 5.30 -14.14
CA ILE A 11 -5.93 4.56 -12.97
C ILE A 11 -4.95 3.51 -13.49
N ARG A 12 -3.67 3.88 -13.57
CA ARG A 12 -2.59 2.96 -13.94
C ARG A 12 -2.47 1.89 -12.84
N ARG A 13 -2.97 0.68 -13.12
CA ARG A 13 -2.72 -0.51 -12.32
C ARG A 13 -1.20 -0.72 -12.17
N PRO A 14 -0.64 -0.78 -10.97
CA PRO A 14 0.78 -1.03 -10.79
C PRO A 14 1.05 -2.54 -10.85
N LEU A 15 1.60 -3.01 -11.97
CA LEU A 15 2.07 -4.40 -12.13
C LEU A 15 3.25 -4.76 -11.19
N ASN A 16 3.88 -3.77 -10.53
CA ASN A 16 5.15 -3.92 -9.80
C ASN A 16 5.06 -3.76 -8.26
N LEU A 17 3.88 -3.95 -7.65
CA LEU A 17 3.74 -4.03 -6.17
C LEU A 17 3.58 -5.50 -5.76
N THR A 18 4.15 -5.93 -4.62
CA THR A 18 4.05 -7.32 -4.10
C THR A 18 2.65 -7.66 -3.59
N ALA A 19 2.38 -8.94 -3.37
CA ALA A 19 1.11 -9.44 -2.88
C ALA A 19 0.61 -8.72 -1.62
N ALA A 20 1.43 -8.46 -0.59
CA ALA A 20 1.03 -7.68 0.59
C ALA A 20 0.53 -6.27 0.25
N VAL A 21 1.25 -5.53 -0.59
CA VAL A 21 0.78 -4.21 -1.04
C VAL A 21 -0.42 -4.34 -1.97
N ARG A 22 -0.51 -5.41 -2.78
CA ARG A 22 -1.67 -5.71 -3.64
C ARG A 22 -2.91 -6.11 -2.83
N PHE A 23 -2.79 -6.82 -1.72
CA PHE A 23 -3.87 -7.14 -0.79
C PHE A 23 -4.34 -5.87 -0.08
N ARG A 24 -3.40 -5.02 0.37
CA ARG A 24 -3.69 -3.69 0.93
C ARG A 24 -4.32 -2.74 -0.11
N LEU A 25 -3.97 -2.88 -1.39
CA LEU A 25 -4.56 -2.13 -2.49
C LEU A 25 -5.91 -2.72 -2.95
N ALA A 26 -6.10 -4.03 -2.85
CA ALA A 26 -7.32 -4.73 -3.24
C ALA A 26 -8.50 -4.39 -2.31
N LEU A 27 -8.22 -4.13 -1.03
CA LEU A 27 -9.22 -3.62 -0.08
C LEU A 27 -9.74 -2.22 -0.41
N LEU A 28 -9.06 -1.47 -1.29
CA LEU A 28 -9.48 -0.14 -1.75
C LEU A 28 -10.27 -0.16 -3.07
N PHE A 29 -10.39 -1.31 -3.74
CA PHE A 29 -11.18 -1.45 -4.96
C PHE A 29 -12.23 -2.54 -4.75
N PRO A 30 -13.53 -2.22 -4.56
CA PRO A 30 -14.55 -3.23 -4.67
C PRO A 30 -14.50 -3.77 -6.11
N PHE A 31 -14.32 -5.09 -6.23
CA PHE A 31 -14.46 -5.78 -7.51
C PHE A 31 -15.85 -5.46 -8.05
N SER A 32 -15.94 -4.61 -9.07
CA SER A 32 -17.19 -4.35 -9.78
C SER A 32 -17.53 -5.60 -10.61
N GLY A 33 -18.37 -6.45 -10.03
CA GLY A 33 -19.08 -7.53 -10.72
C GLY A 33 -20.57 -7.20 -10.75
N ASN A 34 -21.09 -6.92 -11.94
CA ASN A 34 -22.51 -6.90 -12.34
C ASN A 34 -23.21 -8.19 -11.83
N SER A 35 -24.49 -8.29 -11.42
CA SER A 35 -25.78 -7.59 -11.56
C SER A 35 -26.67 -8.03 -10.37
N GLU A 36 -27.62 -7.25 -9.84
CA GLU A 36 -29.05 -7.26 -10.21
C GLU A 36 -29.84 -6.40 -9.18
N SER A 37 -31.00 -5.91 -9.60
CA SER A 37 -31.83 -4.80 -9.09
C SER A 37 -32.60 -5.01 -7.76
N ALA A 38 -32.82 -3.93 -6.99
CA ALA A 38 -34.15 -3.42 -6.59
C ALA A 38 -34.08 -2.16 -5.69
N ASN A 39 -35.16 -1.37 -5.72
CA ASN A 39 -35.38 0.05 -5.39
C ASN A 39 -35.25 0.56 -3.93
N SER A 40 -35.05 1.91 -3.86
CA SER A 40 -35.55 2.95 -2.90
C SER A 40 -35.28 2.77 -1.38
N ASP A 41 -34.84 3.75 -0.58
CA ASP A 41 -35.12 5.18 -0.49
C ASP A 41 -34.02 5.95 0.28
N ALA A 42 -34.01 7.27 0.12
CA ALA A 42 -33.00 8.19 0.62
C ALA A 42 -33.06 8.47 2.13
N ALA A 43 -31.95 8.20 2.83
CA ALA A 43 -31.54 8.94 4.03
C ALA A 43 -30.01 9.14 3.97
N ARG A 44 -29.63 10.32 3.50
CA ARG A 44 -28.27 10.77 3.23
C ARG A 44 -27.58 11.14 4.56
N SER A 45 -26.86 10.20 5.15
CA SER A 45 -25.75 10.50 6.04
C SER A 45 -24.54 9.67 5.61
N SER A 46 -23.52 10.38 5.13
CA SER A 46 -22.27 9.84 4.60
C SER A 46 -21.41 9.29 5.72
N GLU A 47 -21.80 8.15 6.27
CA GLU A 47 -20.93 7.30 7.06
C GLU A 47 -20.69 6.08 6.18
N LEU A 48 -19.57 6.09 5.46
CA LEU A 48 -19.10 4.89 4.77
C LEU A 48 -19.09 3.78 5.81
N ILE A 49 -19.98 2.80 5.64
CA ILE A 49 -20.10 1.62 6.49
C ILE A 49 -18.69 1.03 6.57
N ARG A 50 -18.01 1.30 7.69
CA ARG A 50 -16.68 0.75 7.96
C ARG A 50 -16.90 -0.74 8.08
N VAL A 51 -16.61 -1.49 7.02
CA VAL A 51 -16.51 -2.95 7.08
C VAL A 51 -15.57 -3.22 8.26
N PRO A 52 -15.94 -4.06 9.25
CA PRO A 52 -15.02 -4.46 10.31
C PRO A 52 -13.71 -4.83 9.63
N SER A 53 -12.59 -4.23 10.04
CA SER A 53 -11.32 -4.51 9.41
C SER A 53 -11.03 -5.99 9.62
N LEU A 54 -11.29 -6.82 8.60
CA LEU A 54 -11.05 -8.27 8.63
C LEU A 54 -9.56 -8.58 8.81
N VAL A 55 -8.71 -7.54 8.80
CA VAL A 55 -7.27 -7.60 8.97
C VAL A 55 -6.89 -6.91 10.27
N GLU A 56 -6.23 -7.67 11.15
CA GLU A 56 -5.69 -7.21 12.43
C GLU A 56 -4.74 -6.00 12.21
N GLY A 57 -4.87 -4.96 13.04
CA GLY A 57 -4.04 -3.74 12.97
C GLY A 57 -4.48 -2.70 11.93
N CYS A 58 -5.47 -2.99 11.07
CA CYS A 58 -6.00 -2.03 10.10
C CYS A 58 -7.05 -1.10 10.73
N ASP A 59 -6.59 -0.14 11.55
CA ASP A 59 -7.43 0.71 12.38
C ASP A 59 -7.70 2.12 11.82
N TYR A 60 -7.24 2.42 10.60
CA TYR A 60 -7.29 3.75 9.96
C TYR A 60 -6.61 4.86 10.78
N LYS A 61 -5.74 4.49 11.74
CA LYS A 61 -4.84 5.38 12.46
C LYS A 61 -3.40 5.14 12.04
N HIS A 62 -3.09 3.91 11.62
CA HIS A 62 -1.80 3.52 11.06
C HIS A 62 -1.85 3.52 9.54
N TRP A 63 -0.89 4.19 8.92
CA TRP A 63 -0.84 4.40 7.49
C TRP A 63 0.54 4.08 6.96
N LEU A 64 0.58 3.32 5.86
CA LEU A 64 1.78 3.06 5.10
C LEU A 64 1.85 4.02 3.91
N VAL A 65 2.89 4.86 3.89
CA VAL A 65 3.13 5.84 2.82
C VAL A 65 4.24 5.32 1.92
N LEU A 66 3.91 5.00 0.67
CA LEU A 66 4.88 4.59 -0.33
C LEU A 66 5.40 5.81 -1.07
N MET A 67 6.72 5.95 -1.11
CA MET A 67 7.40 7.00 -1.85
C MET A 67 7.97 6.47 -3.17
N LYS A 68 8.26 7.39 -4.09
CA LYS A 68 9.06 7.10 -5.26
C LYS A 68 10.48 6.69 -4.83
N PRO A 69 11.17 5.86 -5.64
CA PRO A 69 12.57 5.56 -5.39
C PRO A 69 13.40 6.85 -5.43
N PRO A 70 14.39 6.99 -4.52
CA PRO A 70 15.27 8.15 -4.51
C PRO A 70 16.09 8.23 -5.80
N LYS A 71 16.56 9.44 -6.13
CA LYS A 71 17.46 9.63 -7.27
C LYS A 71 18.85 9.15 -6.90
N GLY A 72 19.39 8.23 -7.68
CA GLY A 72 20.72 7.65 -7.44
C GLY A 72 20.73 6.68 -6.26
N TYR A 73 21.82 6.69 -5.50
CA TYR A 73 22.04 5.79 -4.35
C TYR A 73 22.41 6.61 -3.10
N PRO A 74 21.48 7.44 -2.59
CA PRO A 74 21.74 8.17 -1.35
C PRO A 74 21.93 7.20 -0.19
N PRO A 75 22.69 7.61 0.84
CA PRO A 75 22.82 6.82 2.05
C PRO A 75 21.47 6.65 2.72
N ARG A 76 21.34 5.56 3.47
CA ARG A 76 20.09 5.19 4.14
C ARG A 76 19.52 6.30 5.02
N ASN A 77 20.38 7.03 5.73
CA ASN A 77 19.93 8.11 6.62
C ASN A 77 19.25 9.24 5.84
N ASP A 78 19.77 9.61 4.67
CA ASP A 78 19.21 10.68 3.84
C ASP A 78 17.82 10.30 3.29
N ILE A 79 17.63 9.02 2.97
CA ILE A 79 16.31 8.49 2.56
C ILE A 79 15.31 8.65 3.71
N VAL A 80 15.72 8.25 4.92
CA VAL A 80 14.88 8.35 6.12
C VAL A 80 14.58 9.81 6.48
N GLN A 81 15.55 10.70 6.38
CA GLN A 81 15.34 12.14 6.55
C GLN A 81 14.35 12.70 5.51
N GLY A 82 14.40 12.19 4.28
CA GLY A 82 13.40 12.50 3.25
C GLY A 82 11.98 12.11 3.64
N PHE A 83 11.81 10.95 4.31
CA PHE A 83 10.51 10.52 4.84
C PHE A 83 10.01 11.44 5.95
N VAL A 84 10.88 11.76 6.92
CA VAL A 84 10.57 12.70 8.02
C VAL A 84 10.14 14.05 7.46
N LYS A 85 10.91 14.60 6.51
CA LYS A 85 10.61 15.88 5.87
C LYS A 85 9.28 15.85 5.13
N THR A 86 8.99 14.77 4.42
CA THR A 86 7.70 14.60 3.72
C THR A 86 6.54 14.64 4.70
N LEU A 87 6.62 13.89 5.81
CA LEU A 87 5.57 13.91 6.81
C LEU A 87 5.48 15.26 7.54
N ALA A 88 6.61 15.91 7.81
CA ALA A 88 6.67 17.23 8.41
C ALA A 88 5.99 18.30 7.54
N MET A 89 6.01 18.19 6.21
CA MET A 89 5.23 19.08 5.34
C MET A 89 3.71 18.97 5.55
N ALA A 90 3.22 17.80 5.97
CA ALA A 90 1.80 17.60 6.25
C ALA A 90 1.41 18.01 7.67
N LEU A 91 2.28 17.76 8.66
CA LEU A 91 2.04 18.05 10.08
C LEU A 91 2.41 19.48 10.47
N GLY A 92 3.44 20.05 9.86
CA GLY A 92 4.01 21.36 10.18
C GLY A 92 5.21 21.31 11.14
N SER A 93 5.58 20.14 11.67
CA SER A 93 6.74 19.96 12.57
C SER A 93 7.52 18.68 12.24
N GLU A 94 8.85 18.78 12.27
CA GLU A 94 9.74 17.63 12.10
C GLU A 94 9.78 16.74 13.34
N GLU A 95 9.68 17.34 14.53
CA GLU A 95 9.65 16.64 15.81
C GLU A 95 8.40 15.76 15.92
N GLU A 96 7.24 16.30 15.51
CA GLU A 96 6.00 15.54 15.43
C GLU A 96 6.06 14.43 14.38
N ALA A 97 6.68 14.71 13.22
CA ALA A 97 6.88 13.69 12.19
C ALA A 97 7.73 12.53 12.69
N LYS A 98 8.85 12.81 13.38
CA LYS A 98 9.72 11.76 13.94
C LYS A 98 8.98 10.87 14.95
N LYS A 99 8.15 11.48 15.82
CA LYS A 99 7.34 10.75 16.80
C LYS A 99 6.20 9.95 16.16
N SER A 100 5.70 10.40 15.02
CA SER A 100 4.57 9.78 14.32
C SER A 100 4.99 8.57 13.50
N ILE A 101 6.22 8.56 12.99
CA ILE A 101 6.77 7.43 12.21
C ILE A 101 7.16 6.32 13.17
N TYR A 102 6.66 5.10 12.93
CA TYR A 102 7.00 3.91 13.73
C TYR A 102 7.86 2.90 12.96
N SER A 103 7.83 2.96 11.62
CA SER A 103 8.61 2.05 10.78
C SER A 103 9.05 2.71 9.49
N VAL A 104 10.17 2.25 8.94
CA VAL A 104 10.69 2.70 7.64
C VAL A 104 11.19 1.52 6.83
N SER A 105 11.17 1.66 5.51
CA SER A 105 11.77 0.70 4.59
C SER A 105 12.58 1.44 3.54
N THR A 106 13.83 1.04 3.38
CA THR A 106 14.79 1.68 2.46
C THR A 106 15.43 0.72 1.47
N LYS A 107 15.15 -0.59 1.57
CA LYS A 107 15.81 -1.65 0.78
C LYS A 107 14.94 -2.20 -0.35
N TYR A 108 13.85 -2.90 -0.02
CA TYR A 108 13.01 -3.57 -1.04
C TYR A 108 11.94 -2.65 -1.63
N TYR A 109 11.45 -1.73 -0.82
CA TYR A 109 10.53 -0.67 -1.20
C TYR A 109 10.83 0.56 -0.35
N TYR A 110 10.49 1.74 -0.86
CA TYR A 110 10.68 3.02 -0.18
C TYR A 110 9.36 3.44 0.43
N ALA A 111 9.23 3.26 1.74
CA ALA A 111 8.02 3.61 2.46
C ALA A 111 8.31 3.89 3.93
N PHE A 112 7.39 4.60 4.57
CA PHE A 112 7.35 4.76 6.01
C PHE A 112 5.94 4.51 6.54
N GLY A 113 5.87 3.88 7.70
CA GLY A 113 4.64 3.71 8.47
C GLY A 113 4.52 4.85 9.47
N CYS A 114 3.38 5.54 9.48
CA CYS A 114 3.12 6.63 10.40
C CYS A 114 1.73 6.54 11.03
N ARG A 115 1.62 7.07 12.25
CA ARG A 115 0.36 7.22 12.96
C ARG A 115 -0.17 8.63 12.80
N VAL A 116 -1.24 8.79 12.01
CA VAL A 116 -1.88 10.08 11.75
C VAL A 116 -3.39 9.93 11.63
N HIS A 117 -4.11 11.02 11.88
CA HIS A 117 -5.56 11.06 11.66
C HIS A 117 -5.90 10.99 10.17
N GLU A 118 -6.99 10.31 9.85
CA GLU A 118 -7.48 10.11 8.48
C GLU A 118 -7.53 11.40 7.62
N PRO A 119 -7.99 12.57 8.10
CA PRO A 119 -8.02 13.79 7.29
C PRO A 119 -6.63 14.27 6.82
N LEU A 120 -5.56 13.95 7.55
CA LEU A 120 -4.19 14.33 7.17
C LEU A 120 -3.65 13.49 6.02
N THR A 121 -4.19 12.29 5.81
CA THR A 121 -3.76 11.40 4.72
C THR A 121 -3.97 12.02 3.35
N TYR A 122 -5.02 12.83 3.18
CA TYR A 122 -5.29 13.57 1.95
C TYR A 122 -4.19 14.60 1.66
N LYS A 123 -3.70 15.29 2.69
CA LYS A 123 -2.55 16.21 2.54
C LYS A 123 -1.30 15.44 2.14
N ILE A 124 -1.00 14.34 2.83
CA ILE A 124 0.17 13.50 2.53
C ILE A 124 0.11 13.00 1.09
N ARG A 125 -1.06 12.53 0.63
CA ARG A 125 -1.28 12.04 -0.73
C ARG A 125 -1.03 13.11 -1.80
N SER A 126 -1.23 14.39 -1.48
CA SER A 126 -0.96 15.51 -2.40
C SER A 126 0.51 15.94 -2.45
N LEU A 127 1.37 15.43 -1.56
CA LEU A 127 2.77 15.82 -1.50
C LEU A 127 3.57 15.31 -2.70
N PRO A 128 4.65 16.02 -3.08
CA PRO A 128 5.57 15.53 -4.09
C PRO A 128 6.18 14.21 -3.64
N ASP A 129 6.38 13.32 -4.62
CA ASP A 129 7.04 12.02 -4.45
C ASP A 129 6.33 10.95 -3.63
N VAL A 130 5.18 11.28 -3.03
CA VAL A 130 4.25 10.28 -2.50
C VAL A 130 3.56 9.57 -3.66
N LYS A 131 3.63 8.24 -3.67
CA LYS A 131 3.03 7.38 -4.69
C LYS A 131 1.68 6.84 -4.23
N TRP A 132 1.61 6.37 -2.98
CA TRP A 132 0.40 5.80 -2.38
C TRP A 132 0.38 6.08 -0.87
N VAL A 133 -0.83 6.22 -0.32
CA VAL A 133 -1.09 6.22 1.12
C VAL A 133 -2.14 5.14 1.36
N LEU A 134 -1.80 4.15 2.18
CA LEU A 134 -2.63 2.96 2.41
C LEU A 134 -2.83 2.78 3.92
N PRO A 135 -3.97 2.25 4.39
CA PRO A 135 -4.07 1.81 5.77
C PRO A 135 -3.05 0.67 5.99
N ASP A 136 -2.31 0.73 7.10
CA ASP A 136 -1.36 -0.31 7.48
C ASP A 136 -2.07 -1.44 8.23
N SER A 137 -1.46 -2.62 8.28
CA SER A 137 -1.97 -3.78 9.00
C SER A 137 -0.81 -4.57 9.60
N PHE A 138 -1.09 -5.39 10.60
CA PHE A 138 -0.06 -6.27 11.14
C PHE A 138 0.39 -7.33 10.13
N THR A 139 1.65 -7.71 10.31
CA THR A 139 2.34 -8.84 9.70
C THR A 139 1.67 -10.13 10.19
N VAL A 140 1.50 -11.11 9.30
CA VAL A 140 0.76 -12.35 9.59
C VAL A 140 1.53 -13.30 10.52
N ASP A 141 2.79 -13.00 10.82
CA ASP A 141 3.73 -13.87 11.54
C ASP A 141 3.53 -13.96 13.07
N GLY A 142 2.41 -13.45 13.62
CA GLY A 142 2.01 -13.71 15.01
C GLY A 142 2.57 -12.76 16.08
N ASP A 143 3.45 -11.83 15.71
CA ASP A 143 4.02 -10.84 16.65
C ASP A 143 3.23 -9.51 16.71
N ASN A 144 2.11 -9.38 15.97
CA ASN A 144 1.33 -8.14 15.84
C ASN A 144 2.19 -6.91 15.54
N ARG A 145 3.19 -7.07 14.66
CA ARG A 145 4.11 -5.99 14.25
C ARG A 145 3.77 -5.49 12.86
N TYR A 146 4.00 -4.22 12.63
CA TYR A 146 4.04 -3.68 11.28
C TYR A 146 5.34 -4.09 10.59
N GLY A 147 5.29 -4.25 9.26
CA GLY A 147 6.47 -4.53 8.46
C GLY A 147 7.40 -3.32 8.36
N GLY A 148 8.65 -3.56 7.96
CA GLY A 148 9.68 -2.55 7.91
C GLY A 148 10.47 -2.43 9.21
N GLU A 149 11.50 -1.60 9.14
CA GLU A 149 12.51 -1.43 10.17
C GLU A 149 11.97 -0.45 11.22
N PRO A 150 12.04 -0.78 12.53
CA PRO A 150 11.58 0.12 13.58
C PRO A 150 12.29 1.47 13.51
N PHE A 151 11.52 2.52 13.69
CA PHE A 151 11.99 3.89 13.79
C PHE A 151 11.61 4.44 15.15
N ILE A 152 12.61 4.75 15.98
CA ILE A 152 12.42 5.08 17.39
C ILE A 152 13.12 6.42 17.63
N ASP A 153 12.35 7.42 18.07
CA ASP A 153 12.85 8.75 18.45
C ASP A 153 13.73 9.46 17.40
N GLY A 154 13.48 9.22 16.12
CA GLY A 154 14.26 9.84 15.04
C GLY A 154 15.41 8.97 14.53
N GLU A 155 15.66 7.82 15.14
CA GLU A 155 16.71 6.89 14.76
C GLU A 155 16.15 5.60 14.18
N VAL A 156 16.88 5.06 13.20
CA VAL A 156 16.52 3.80 12.57
C VAL A 156 17.40 2.68 13.09
N VAL A 157 16.77 1.59 13.52
CA VAL A 157 17.49 0.39 14.01
C VAL A 157 18.30 -0.23 12.86
N PRO A 158 19.50 -0.80 13.11
CA PRO A 158 20.27 -1.51 12.09
C PRO A 158 19.44 -2.51 11.29
N TYR A 159 19.75 -2.64 10.00
CA TYR A 159 19.02 -3.53 9.12
C TYR A 159 19.08 -4.99 9.60
N ASP A 160 17.91 -5.63 9.64
CA ASP A 160 17.75 -7.07 9.85
C ASP A 160 16.70 -7.57 8.86
N GLU A 161 16.95 -8.72 8.24
CA GLU A 161 16.06 -9.31 7.24
C GLU A 161 14.67 -9.63 7.80
N LYS A 162 14.57 -9.88 9.11
CA LYS A 162 13.28 -10.17 9.78
C LYS A 162 12.24 -9.07 9.57
N TYR A 163 12.68 -7.82 9.39
CA TYR A 163 11.79 -6.67 9.18
C TYR A 163 11.05 -6.71 7.84
N HIS A 164 11.50 -7.54 6.91
CA HIS A 164 10.88 -7.74 5.60
C HIS A 164 10.60 -9.22 5.32
N ALA A 165 10.52 -10.07 6.34
CA ALA A 165 10.25 -11.50 6.19
C ALA A 165 8.97 -11.76 5.39
N ASP A 166 7.87 -11.07 5.72
CA ASP A 166 6.61 -11.09 4.98
C ASP A 166 6.78 -10.79 3.49
N TRP A 167 7.55 -9.74 3.18
CA TRP A 167 7.81 -9.34 1.81
C TRP A 167 8.58 -10.42 1.04
N LEU A 168 9.56 -11.05 1.69
CA LEU A 168 10.38 -12.10 1.10
C LEU A 168 9.58 -13.39 0.89
N ARG A 169 8.70 -13.78 1.82
CA ARG A 169 7.79 -14.92 1.65
C ARG A 169 6.86 -14.72 0.47
N ASP A 170 6.23 -13.55 0.39
CA ASP A 170 5.30 -13.20 -0.70
C ASP A 170 5.95 -13.29 -2.08
N GLN A 171 7.21 -12.84 -2.22
CA GLN A 171 7.93 -12.97 -3.47
C GLN A 171 8.19 -14.43 -3.83
N THR A 172 8.54 -15.25 -2.84
CA THR A 172 8.77 -16.69 -3.03
C THR A 172 7.50 -17.40 -3.49
N ASP A 173 6.37 -17.08 -2.88
CA ASP A 173 5.05 -17.63 -3.25
C ASP A 173 4.60 -17.19 -4.65
N ASP A 174 4.78 -15.92 -4.99
CA ASP A 174 4.49 -15.40 -6.33
C ASP A 174 5.34 -16.10 -7.40
N ASP A 175 6.62 -16.36 -7.11
CA ASP A 175 7.51 -17.06 -8.01
C ASP A 175 7.18 -18.55 -8.12
N ALA A 176 6.77 -19.20 -7.03
CA ALA A 176 6.23 -20.55 -7.06
C ALA A 176 4.96 -20.64 -7.93
N LYS A 177 4.01 -19.70 -7.76
CA LYS A 177 2.80 -19.62 -8.58
C LYS A 177 3.11 -19.42 -10.07
N LYS A 178 4.05 -18.52 -10.42
CA LYS A 178 4.49 -18.33 -11.82
C LYS A 178 5.09 -19.60 -12.40
N ARG A 179 5.89 -20.34 -11.64
CA ARG A 179 6.46 -21.63 -12.08
C ARG A 179 5.37 -22.67 -12.35
N VAL A 180 4.33 -22.74 -11.51
CA VAL A 180 3.19 -23.65 -11.71
C VAL A 180 2.37 -23.27 -12.96
N VAL A 181 2.07 -21.98 -13.16
CA VAL A 181 1.28 -21.50 -14.32
C VAL A 181 2.00 -21.81 -15.65
N LYS A 182 3.32 -21.60 -15.71
CA LYS A 182 4.12 -21.90 -16.92
C LYS A 182 4.15 -23.39 -17.28
N LYS A 183 3.91 -24.29 -16.31
CA LYS A 183 4.00 -25.75 -16.52
C LYS A 183 2.70 -26.42 -16.99
N LYS A 184 1.56 -25.72 -17.13
CA LYS A 184 0.32 -26.36 -17.65
C LYS A 184 0.42 -26.55 -19.17
N PRO A 185 0.50 -27.78 -19.71
CA PRO A 185 0.48 -28.00 -21.16
C PRO A 185 -0.88 -27.61 -21.73
N ARG A 186 -0.90 -26.79 -22.80
CA ARG A 186 -2.11 -26.55 -23.60
C ARG A 186 -2.57 -27.88 -24.18
N ARG A 187 -3.65 -28.46 -23.64
CA ARG A 187 -4.36 -29.58 -24.27
C ARG A 187 -4.77 -29.14 -25.69
N LYS A 188 -4.09 -29.67 -26.72
CA LYS A 188 -4.56 -29.57 -28.11
C LYS A 188 -5.88 -30.36 -28.19
N ARG A 189 -7.02 -29.66 -28.28
CA ARG A 189 -8.30 -30.27 -28.67
C ARG A 189 -8.15 -30.70 -30.12
N ASN A 190 -7.93 -31.98 -30.37
CA ASN A 190 -8.08 -32.55 -31.70
C ASN A 190 -9.56 -32.48 -32.07
N LYS A 191 -9.89 -31.63 -33.05
CA LYS A 191 -11.23 -31.55 -33.63
C LYS A 191 -11.34 -32.72 -34.61
N LYS A 192 -12.05 -33.79 -34.24
CA LYS A 192 -12.46 -34.82 -35.19
C LYS A 192 -13.52 -34.21 -36.10
N PHE A 193 -13.23 -34.18 -37.40
CA PHE A 193 -14.21 -33.96 -38.44
C PHE A 193 -14.91 -35.30 -38.69
N ILE A 194 -16.24 -35.30 -38.56
CA ILE A 194 -17.16 -36.24 -39.20
C ILE A 194 -18.24 -35.37 -39.83
#